data_AF-A0A0K0MP10-F1
#
_entry.id   AF-A0A0K0MP10-F1
#
_cell.length_a   1.000
_cell.length_b   1.000
_cell.length_c   1.000
_cell.angle_alpha   90.00
_cell.angle_beta   90.00
_cell.angle_gamma   90.00
#
_symmetry.space_group_name_H-M   'P 1'
#
loop_
_entity.id
_entity.type
_entity.pdbx_description
1 polymer ?
#
loop_
_entity_poly.entity_id
_entity_poly.type
_entity_poly.pdbx_seq_one_letter_code
_entity_poly.pdbx_strand_id
1 'polypeptide(L)'
;MVSCEDGDLTKGTDKLTQEFIEKLIGASKEVFLASIYASQENMPDLPGMTDKNLKAIVEEAAGVDRLTHSYEIARDKHNAKLAECDGVAGKITVSDRAFISALETAEEAAMSSKEWEKTRTARIVEIKKQVELAEIALTEHQMANESSPTVESIDEKIKAIRAEISSVTEHDAKVREMESAISKAKSSVAIKQNEIDRLKAQAKKSMTSASAVAAKVGVPCSECGRPYCEEDLETVKKSHMDKARSDMAKISAELAPEITTISEKVAKAETALTALKVSRPNVDAELEKIAAFQRQRTYIEKAKNDEAAAEKALKVEVAKLKSVEAEINPFTALIEKTKKRSRAPKR
;
A
#
# COMPACT_ATOMS: atom_id res chain seq x y z
N MET A 1 48.84 42.06 -87.16
CA MET A 1 49.76 43.21 -87.26
C MET A 1 49.58 44.05 -86.01
N VAL A 2 50.61 44.12 -85.15
CA VAL A 2 50.63 45.04 -84.02
C VAL A 2 51.36 46.28 -84.53
N SER A 3 50.63 47.38 -84.70
CA SER A 3 51.22 48.68 -85.05
C SER A 3 51.38 49.48 -83.77
N CYS A 4 52.62 49.74 -83.36
CA CYS A 4 52.95 50.78 -82.38
C CYS A 4 53.43 52.00 -83.16
N GLU A 5 52.85 53.17 -82.88
CA GLU A 5 52.99 54.40 -83.68
C GLU A 5 54.41 55.02 -83.68
N ASP A 6 55.35 54.51 -82.86
CA ASP A 6 56.75 54.97 -82.80
C ASP A 6 57.81 53.87 -83.07
N GLY A 7 57.41 52.65 -83.46
CA GLY A 7 58.35 51.57 -83.85
C GLY A 7 59.22 50.98 -82.72
N ASP A 8 59.14 51.49 -81.48
CA ASP A 8 59.85 50.92 -80.33
C ASP A 8 59.09 49.70 -79.77
N LEU A 9 59.76 48.53 -79.79
CA LEU A 9 59.24 47.25 -79.31
C LEU A 9 59.92 46.80 -78.01
N THR A 10 60.76 47.65 -77.40
CA THR A 10 61.44 47.33 -76.15
C THR A 10 60.45 47.32 -74.98
N LYS A 11 60.67 46.39 -74.03
CA LYS A 11 59.99 46.35 -72.74
C LYS A 11 60.97 46.77 -71.65
N GLY A 12 60.44 47.12 -70.47
CA GLY A 12 61.22 47.70 -69.37
C GLY A 12 62.43 46.92 -68.85
N THR A 13 62.66 45.67 -69.28
CA THR A 13 63.93 44.96 -69.11
C THR A 13 64.27 44.16 -70.36
N ASP A 14 65.55 43.89 -70.59
CA ASP A 14 66.03 43.07 -71.71
C ASP A 14 65.38 41.68 -71.72
N LYS A 15 65.15 41.09 -70.55
CA LYS A 15 64.48 39.78 -70.43
C LYS A 15 63.04 39.82 -70.93
N LEU A 16 62.26 40.81 -70.49
CA LEU A 16 60.86 40.96 -70.92
C LEU A 16 60.77 41.33 -72.42
N THR A 17 61.76 42.06 -72.92
CA THR A 17 61.89 42.39 -74.35
C THR A 17 62.18 41.13 -75.16
N GLN A 18 63.13 40.31 -74.71
CA GLN A 18 63.48 39.04 -75.34
C GLN A 18 62.30 38.06 -75.34
N GLU A 19 61.59 37.88 -74.21
CA GLU A 19 60.39 37.02 -74.15
C GLU A 19 59.27 37.51 -75.08
N PHE A 20 59.14 38.83 -75.25
CA PHE A 20 58.18 39.40 -76.19
C PHE A 20 58.58 39.18 -77.65
N ILE A 21 59.87 39.36 -77.98
CA ILE A 21 60.43 39.08 -79.30
C ILE A 21 60.28 37.58 -79.63
N GLU A 22 60.60 36.68 -78.71
CA GLU A 22 60.44 35.23 -78.89
C GLU A 22 58.98 34.84 -79.10
N LYS A 23 58.05 35.51 -78.42
CA LYS A 23 56.61 35.34 -78.64
C LYS A 23 56.15 35.88 -80.00
N LEU A 24 56.75 36.98 -80.48
CA LEU A 24 56.43 37.60 -81.76
C LEU A 24 56.97 36.78 -82.95
N ILE A 25 58.22 36.34 -82.86
CA ILE A 25 58.90 35.51 -83.87
C ILE A 25 58.40 34.07 -83.83
N GLY A 26 58.08 33.56 -82.63
CA GLY A 26 57.55 32.23 -82.41
C GLY A 26 58.59 31.15 -82.15
N ALA A 27 59.88 31.50 -82.04
CA ALA A 27 61.00 30.61 -81.76
C ALA A 27 62.04 31.31 -80.85
N SER A 28 62.80 30.54 -80.06
CA SER A 28 63.95 31.06 -79.34
C SER A 28 65.05 31.55 -80.29
N LYS A 29 65.94 32.38 -79.76
CA LYS A 29 67.13 32.84 -80.49
C LYS A 29 67.96 31.67 -81.03
N GLU A 30 68.10 30.60 -80.26
CA GLU A 30 68.91 29.43 -80.62
C GLU A 30 68.28 28.67 -81.78
N VAL A 31 66.96 28.42 -81.74
CA VAL A 31 66.22 27.81 -82.85
C VAL A 31 66.25 28.68 -84.09
N PHE A 32 66.05 29.99 -83.95
CA PHE A 32 66.06 30.93 -85.08
C PHE A 32 67.42 30.96 -85.80
N LEU A 33 68.52 30.99 -85.04
CA LEU A 33 69.88 30.94 -85.60
C LEU A 33 70.17 29.58 -86.25
N ALA A 34 69.72 28.48 -85.64
CA ALA A 34 69.92 27.13 -86.17
C ALA A 34 69.11 26.82 -87.43
N SER A 35 67.91 27.41 -87.59
CA SER A 35 66.95 27.00 -88.64
C SER A 35 66.72 28.03 -89.75
N ILE A 36 66.79 29.32 -89.45
CA ILE A 36 66.44 30.40 -90.40
C ILE A 36 67.67 31.23 -90.78
N TYR A 37 68.51 31.57 -89.80
CA TYR A 37 69.65 32.45 -89.99
C TYR A 37 70.97 31.66 -90.07
N ALA A 38 71.12 30.86 -91.13
CA ALA A 38 72.38 30.17 -91.45
C ALA A 38 73.22 31.00 -92.45
N SER A 39 74.02 31.94 -91.94
CA SER A 39 74.93 32.77 -92.75
C SER A 39 76.39 32.30 -92.61
N GLN A 40 77.22 32.52 -93.64
CA GLN A 40 78.65 32.11 -93.65
C GLN A 40 79.47 32.70 -92.48
N GLU A 41 79.05 33.83 -91.91
CA GLU A 41 79.80 34.49 -90.82
C GLU A 41 79.41 34.04 -89.40
N ASN A 42 78.31 33.28 -89.24
CA ASN A 42 77.85 32.82 -87.93
C ASN A 42 77.03 31.52 -88.04
N MET A 43 77.61 30.51 -88.70
CA MET A 43 76.98 29.21 -88.87
C MET A 43 77.04 28.44 -87.54
N PRO A 44 75.90 28.08 -86.91
CA PRO A 44 75.92 27.28 -85.71
C PRO A 44 76.51 25.89 -85.99
N ASP A 45 77.45 25.45 -85.16
CA ASP A 45 78.09 24.13 -85.27
C ASP A 45 77.15 23.03 -84.76
N LEU A 46 76.11 22.75 -85.55
CA LEU A 46 75.17 21.68 -85.27
C LEU A 46 75.87 20.31 -85.16
N PRO A 47 76.84 19.92 -86.01
CA PRO A 47 77.54 18.64 -85.87
C PRO A 47 78.36 18.49 -84.58
N GLY A 48 78.89 19.59 -84.02
CA GLY A 48 79.66 19.60 -82.77
C GLY A 48 78.83 19.72 -81.49
N MET A 49 77.52 19.99 -81.59
CA MET A 49 76.62 20.04 -80.43
C MET A 49 76.37 18.65 -79.84
N THR A 50 76.20 18.60 -78.50
CA THR A 50 75.80 17.34 -77.85
C THR A 50 74.39 16.93 -78.28
N ASP A 51 74.12 15.62 -78.32
CA ASP A 51 72.78 15.08 -78.63
C ASP A 51 71.66 15.72 -77.80
N LYS A 52 71.95 16.10 -76.54
CA LYS A 52 70.99 16.80 -75.68
C LYS A 52 70.62 18.18 -76.21
N ASN A 53 71.60 18.95 -76.70
CA ASN A 53 71.37 20.30 -77.22
C ASN A 53 70.72 20.26 -78.60
N LEU A 54 71.14 19.34 -79.47
CA LEU A 54 70.49 19.10 -80.76
C LEU A 54 69.04 18.69 -80.59
N LYS A 55 68.78 17.78 -79.64
CA LYS A 55 67.42 17.36 -79.30
C LYS A 55 66.57 18.53 -78.80
N ALA A 56 67.08 19.38 -77.91
CA ALA A 56 66.34 20.54 -77.42
C ALA A 56 65.98 21.52 -78.54
N ILE A 57 66.91 21.85 -79.44
CA ILE A 57 66.65 22.72 -80.60
C ILE A 57 65.58 22.11 -81.51
N VAL A 58 65.66 20.81 -81.78
CA VAL A 58 64.70 20.10 -82.65
C VAL A 58 63.32 19.99 -81.96
N GLU A 59 63.26 19.70 -80.67
CA GLU A 59 62.02 19.62 -79.89
C GLU A 59 61.31 20.97 -79.78
N GLU A 60 62.05 22.05 -79.54
CA GLU A 60 61.51 23.40 -79.51
C GLU A 60 61.02 23.84 -80.91
N ALA A 61 61.82 23.60 -81.96
CA ALA A 61 61.46 23.92 -83.35
C ALA A 61 60.23 23.14 -83.83
N ALA A 62 60.08 21.88 -83.41
CA ALA A 62 58.90 21.06 -83.67
C ALA A 62 57.71 21.41 -82.75
N GLY A 63 57.89 22.31 -81.78
CA GLY A 63 56.85 22.72 -80.82
C GLY A 63 56.51 21.68 -79.76
N VAL A 64 57.36 20.66 -79.58
CA VAL A 64 57.17 19.56 -78.63
C VAL A 64 57.14 20.07 -77.18
N ASP A 65 57.92 21.11 -76.85
CA ASP A 65 57.91 21.71 -75.51
C ASP A 65 56.55 22.31 -75.13
N ARG A 66 55.89 22.98 -76.09
CA ARG A 66 54.54 23.53 -75.88
C ARG A 66 53.53 22.41 -75.65
N LEU A 67 53.69 21.27 -76.34
CA LEU A 67 52.84 20.10 -76.17
C LEU A 67 53.07 19.43 -74.80
N THR A 68 54.33 19.27 -74.38
CA THR A 68 54.69 18.72 -73.06
C THR A 68 54.13 19.56 -71.93
N HIS A 69 54.30 20.89 -71.98
CA HIS A 69 53.77 21.80 -70.98
C HIS A 69 52.22 21.80 -70.96
N SER A 70 51.59 21.79 -72.13
CA SER A 70 50.12 21.68 -72.23
C SER A 70 49.61 20.36 -71.64
N TYR A 71 50.33 19.27 -71.87
CA TYR A 71 50.04 17.96 -71.30
C TYR A 71 50.16 17.96 -69.76
N GLU A 72 51.20 18.57 -69.20
CA GLU A 72 51.36 18.70 -67.75
C GLU A 72 50.19 19.47 -67.12
N ILE A 73 49.81 20.63 -67.68
CA ILE A 73 48.66 21.40 -67.21
C ILE A 73 47.37 20.57 -67.31
N ALA A 74 47.17 19.87 -68.43
CA ALA A 74 45.99 19.02 -68.61
C ALA A 74 45.94 17.87 -67.61
N ARG A 75 47.09 17.22 -67.35
CA ARG A 75 47.24 16.14 -66.37
C ARG A 75 46.96 16.62 -64.95
N ASP A 76 47.50 17.77 -64.55
CA ASP A 76 47.29 18.31 -63.21
C ASP A 76 45.84 18.73 -62.99
N LYS A 77 45.22 19.38 -64.00
CA LYS A 77 43.78 19.69 -63.99
C LYS A 77 42.92 18.42 -63.92
N HIS A 78 43.28 17.40 -64.70
CA HIS A 78 42.60 16.10 -64.67
C HIS A 78 42.69 15.47 -63.29
N ASN A 79 43.87 15.40 -62.69
CA ASN A 79 44.07 14.79 -61.37
C ASN A 79 43.35 15.56 -60.26
N ALA A 80 43.34 16.90 -60.32
CA ALA A 80 42.57 17.72 -59.38
C ALA A 80 41.06 17.45 -59.50
N LYS A 81 40.54 17.35 -60.73
CA LYS A 81 39.12 17.01 -60.95
C LYS A 81 38.77 15.58 -60.59
N LEU A 82 39.69 14.63 -60.80
CA LEU A 82 39.53 13.25 -60.36
C LEU A 82 39.42 13.19 -58.83
N ALA A 83 40.30 13.88 -58.10
CA ALA A 83 40.24 13.95 -56.65
C ALA A 83 38.95 14.61 -56.12
N GLU A 84 38.44 15.65 -56.79
CA GLU A 84 37.13 16.22 -56.48
C GLU A 84 36.00 15.20 -56.70
N CYS A 85 36.00 14.49 -57.83
CA CYS A 85 35.01 13.45 -58.14
C CYS A 85 35.04 12.32 -57.10
N ASP A 86 36.23 11.82 -56.74
CA ASP A 86 36.40 10.78 -55.72
C ASP A 86 35.92 11.26 -54.34
N GLY A 87 36.18 12.52 -53.99
CA GLY A 87 35.67 13.14 -52.77
C GLY A 87 34.14 13.24 -52.74
N VAL A 88 33.51 13.52 -53.88
CA VAL A 88 32.03 13.50 -54.01
C VAL A 88 31.50 12.07 -53.94
N ALA A 89 32.11 11.11 -54.63
CA ALA A 89 31.72 9.71 -54.60
C ALA A 89 31.80 9.12 -53.18
N GLY A 90 32.84 9.48 -52.41
CA GLY A 90 32.96 9.12 -50.99
C GLY A 90 31.81 9.69 -50.14
N LYS A 91 31.43 10.96 -50.36
CA LYS A 91 30.29 11.58 -49.66
C LYS A 91 28.96 10.91 -49.99
N ILE A 92 28.73 10.56 -51.26
CA ILE A 92 27.54 9.82 -51.70
C ILE A 92 27.48 8.47 -50.98
N THR A 93 28.58 7.71 -51.00
CA THR A 93 28.66 6.40 -50.33
C THR A 93 28.34 6.47 -48.83
N VAL A 94 28.87 7.48 -48.13
CA VAL A 94 28.59 7.69 -46.69
C VAL A 94 27.12 8.07 -46.46
N SER A 95 26.57 8.95 -47.30
CA SER A 95 25.17 9.36 -47.23
C SER A 95 24.22 8.19 -47.50
N ASP A 96 24.51 7.35 -48.48
CA ASP A 96 23.71 6.17 -48.83
C ASP A 96 23.71 5.15 -47.69
N ARG A 97 24.86 4.88 -47.07
CA ARG A 97 24.93 4.02 -45.87
C ARG A 97 24.12 4.58 -44.70
N ALA A 98 24.23 5.88 -44.45
CA ALA A 98 23.46 6.53 -43.38
C ALA A 98 21.94 6.49 -43.67
N PHE A 99 21.55 6.61 -44.94
CA PHE A 99 20.16 6.50 -45.38
C PHE A 99 19.61 5.08 -45.18
N ILE A 100 20.34 4.05 -45.64
CA ILE A 100 19.95 2.64 -45.48
C ILE A 100 19.79 2.30 -43.99
N SER A 101 20.78 2.63 -43.16
CA SER A 101 20.71 2.36 -41.71
C SER A 101 19.54 3.10 -41.03
N ALA A 102 19.25 4.34 -41.45
CA ALA A 102 18.10 5.09 -40.93
C ALA A 102 16.76 4.47 -41.34
N LEU A 103 16.70 3.86 -42.53
CA LEU A 103 15.52 3.17 -43.04
C LEU A 103 15.27 1.87 -42.28
N GLU A 104 16.30 1.03 -42.10
CA GLU A 104 16.24 -0.19 -41.28
C GLU A 104 15.78 0.13 -39.84
N THR A 105 16.39 1.14 -39.20
CA THR A 105 16.00 1.57 -37.84
C THR A 105 14.54 2.04 -37.80
N ALA A 106 14.06 2.71 -38.84
CA ALA A 106 12.68 3.18 -38.91
C ALA A 106 11.69 2.02 -39.06
N GLU A 107 12.03 1.01 -39.86
CA GLU A 107 11.23 -0.20 -40.03
C GLU A 107 11.15 -1.01 -38.75
N GLU A 108 12.29 -1.24 -38.08
CA GLU A 108 12.33 -1.91 -36.78
C GLU A 108 11.48 -1.16 -35.74
N ALA A 109 11.67 0.16 -35.62
CA ALA A 109 10.88 0.96 -34.69
C ALA A 109 9.38 0.90 -35.00
N ALA A 110 8.99 0.86 -36.29
CA ALA A 110 7.60 0.72 -36.70
C ALA A 110 7.03 -0.67 -36.36
N MET A 111 7.81 -1.74 -36.51
CA MET A 111 7.40 -3.08 -36.10
C MET A 111 7.25 -3.17 -34.57
N SER A 112 8.23 -2.68 -33.81
CA SER A 112 8.16 -2.66 -32.35
C SER A 112 7.01 -1.79 -31.84
N SER A 113 6.73 -0.66 -32.49
CA SER A 113 5.56 0.18 -32.19
C SER A 113 4.24 -0.57 -32.36
N LYS A 114 4.09 -1.32 -33.45
CA LYS A 114 2.88 -2.14 -33.71
C LYS A 114 2.72 -3.26 -32.69
N GLU A 115 3.80 -3.98 -32.37
CA GLU A 115 3.73 -5.07 -31.39
C GLU A 115 3.44 -4.55 -29.98
N TRP A 116 3.99 -3.39 -29.64
CA TRP A 116 3.68 -2.71 -28.38
C TRP A 116 2.19 -2.33 -28.30
N GLU A 117 1.61 -1.75 -29.36
CA GLU A 117 0.17 -1.43 -29.38
C GLU A 117 -0.71 -2.68 -29.28
N LYS A 118 -0.33 -3.75 -29.98
CA LYS A 118 -1.02 -5.03 -29.91
C LYS A 118 -1.00 -5.58 -28.49
N THR A 119 0.16 -5.57 -27.84
CA THR A 119 0.33 -6.01 -26.45
C THR A 119 -0.44 -5.13 -25.48
N ARG A 120 -0.40 -3.80 -25.66
CA ARG A 120 -1.17 -2.86 -24.83
C ARG A 120 -2.67 -3.07 -25.00
N THR A 121 -3.15 -3.25 -26.23
CA THR A 121 -4.57 -3.53 -26.50
C THR A 121 -5.01 -4.84 -25.85
N ALA A 122 -4.20 -5.88 -25.93
CA ALA A 122 -4.48 -7.15 -25.24
C ALA A 122 -4.52 -6.98 -23.71
N ARG A 123 -3.59 -6.22 -23.11
CA ARG A 123 -3.60 -5.88 -21.68
C ARG A 123 -4.88 -5.10 -21.31
N ILE A 124 -5.29 -4.13 -22.11
CA ILE A 124 -6.53 -3.35 -21.89
C ILE A 124 -7.75 -4.28 -21.91
N VAL A 125 -7.84 -5.20 -22.87
CA VAL A 125 -8.96 -6.16 -22.96
C VAL A 125 -9.02 -7.05 -21.71
N GLU A 126 -7.88 -7.58 -21.26
CA GLU A 126 -7.84 -8.42 -20.06
C GLU A 126 -8.24 -7.61 -18.81
N ILE A 127 -7.72 -6.40 -18.64
CA ILE A 127 -8.09 -5.55 -17.50
C ILE A 127 -9.58 -5.19 -17.55
N LYS A 128 -10.15 -4.89 -18.73
CA LYS A 128 -11.59 -4.64 -18.86
C LYS A 128 -12.44 -5.84 -18.40
N LYS A 129 -12.01 -7.06 -18.72
CA LYS A 129 -12.65 -8.28 -18.21
C LYS A 129 -12.57 -8.37 -16.69
N GLN A 130 -11.44 -8.02 -16.09
CA GLN A 130 -11.29 -7.98 -14.62
C GLN A 130 -12.18 -6.90 -13.97
N VAL A 131 -12.31 -5.73 -14.61
CA VAL A 131 -13.24 -4.68 -14.18
C VAL A 131 -14.67 -5.20 -14.22
N GLU A 132 -15.11 -5.82 -15.32
CA GLU A 132 -16.45 -6.38 -15.45
C GLU A 132 -16.74 -7.44 -14.39
N LEU A 133 -15.80 -8.35 -14.12
CA LEU A 133 -15.94 -9.34 -13.05
C LEU A 133 -16.07 -8.69 -11.66
N ALA A 134 -15.30 -7.63 -11.40
CA ALA A 134 -15.39 -6.89 -10.15
C ALA A 134 -16.70 -6.08 -10.02
N GLU A 135 -17.22 -5.53 -11.13
CA GLU A 135 -18.54 -4.88 -11.19
C GLU A 135 -19.67 -5.86 -10.91
N ILE A 136 -19.62 -7.05 -11.52
CA ILE A 136 -20.58 -8.14 -11.27
C ILE A 136 -20.56 -8.53 -9.79
N ALA A 137 -19.37 -8.77 -9.22
CA ALA A 137 -19.24 -9.14 -7.81
C ALA A 137 -19.79 -8.05 -6.86
N LEU A 138 -19.51 -6.77 -7.14
CA LEU A 138 -20.08 -5.66 -6.37
C LEU A 138 -21.61 -5.64 -6.49
N THR A 139 -22.14 -5.80 -7.69
CA THR A 139 -23.58 -5.81 -7.95
C THR A 139 -24.27 -6.97 -7.23
N GLU A 140 -23.67 -8.17 -7.24
CA GLU A 140 -24.18 -9.33 -6.50
C GLU A 140 -24.27 -9.05 -4.99
N HIS A 141 -23.24 -8.44 -4.40
CA HIS A 141 -23.25 -8.05 -3.00
C HIS A 141 -24.30 -6.97 -2.70
N GLN A 142 -24.42 -5.95 -3.55
CA GLN A 142 -25.41 -4.90 -3.42
C GLN A 142 -26.84 -5.45 -3.49
N MET A 143 -27.13 -6.33 -4.46
CA MET A 143 -28.43 -6.98 -4.59
C MET A 143 -28.75 -7.88 -3.39
N ALA A 144 -27.78 -8.64 -2.89
CA ALA A 144 -27.95 -9.46 -1.68
C ALA A 144 -28.22 -8.58 -0.44
N ASN A 145 -27.65 -7.38 -0.39
CA ASN A 145 -27.78 -6.46 0.73
C ASN A 145 -28.99 -5.50 0.62
N GLU A 146 -29.59 -5.33 -0.56
CA GLU A 146 -30.65 -4.35 -0.82
C GLU A 146 -31.87 -4.51 0.11
N SER A 147 -32.28 -5.75 0.35
CA SER A 147 -33.41 -6.08 1.25
C SER A 147 -32.97 -6.39 2.68
N SER A 148 -31.67 -6.31 2.99
CA SER A 148 -31.18 -6.60 4.32
C SER A 148 -31.51 -5.45 5.27
N PRO A 149 -32.03 -5.73 6.48
CA PRO A 149 -32.29 -4.68 7.45
C PRO A 149 -30.99 -4.00 7.87
N THR A 150 -31.09 -2.76 8.34
CA THR A 150 -29.93 -2.03 8.85
C THR A 150 -29.50 -2.58 10.21
N VAL A 151 -28.21 -2.44 10.53
CA VAL A 151 -27.65 -2.84 11.83
C VAL A 151 -28.36 -2.06 12.94
N GLU A 152 -28.62 -0.79 12.70
CA GLU A 152 -29.34 0.12 13.60
C GLU A 152 -30.77 -0.38 13.87
N SER A 153 -31.49 -0.84 12.84
CA SER A 153 -32.84 -1.39 13.01
C SER A 153 -32.85 -2.68 13.84
N ILE A 154 -31.82 -3.52 13.71
CA ILE A 154 -31.68 -4.72 14.54
C ILE A 154 -31.34 -4.35 15.98
N ASP A 155 -30.45 -3.37 16.19
CA ASP A 155 -30.07 -2.90 17.52
C ASP A 155 -31.27 -2.29 18.26
N GLU A 156 -32.16 -1.58 17.55
CA GLU A 156 -33.43 -1.10 18.08
C GLU A 156 -34.36 -2.25 18.51
N LYS A 157 -34.49 -3.31 17.71
CA LYS A 157 -35.28 -4.51 18.07
C LYS A 157 -34.71 -5.20 19.30
N ILE A 158 -33.39 -5.37 19.39
CA ILE A 158 -32.72 -5.94 20.56
C ILE A 158 -32.98 -5.08 21.79
N LYS A 159 -32.89 -3.75 21.66
CA LYS A 159 -33.15 -2.81 22.76
C LYS A 159 -34.59 -2.88 23.25
N ALA A 160 -35.57 -2.99 22.35
CA ALA A 160 -36.98 -3.13 22.70
C ALA A 160 -37.22 -4.42 23.52
N ILE A 161 -36.70 -5.56 23.06
CA ILE A 161 -36.86 -6.84 23.77
C ILE A 161 -36.15 -6.81 25.14
N ARG A 162 -34.97 -6.18 25.24
CA ARG A 162 -34.29 -6.00 26.53
C ARG A 162 -35.10 -5.14 27.50
N ALA A 163 -35.82 -4.14 27.01
CA ALA A 163 -36.71 -3.34 27.85
C ALA A 163 -37.86 -4.19 28.42
N GLU A 164 -38.41 -5.12 27.64
CA GLU A 164 -39.44 -6.07 28.12
C GLU A 164 -38.89 -7.02 29.21
N ILE A 165 -37.66 -7.50 29.05
CA ILE A 165 -36.97 -8.38 30.02
C ILE A 165 -36.65 -7.67 31.35
N SER A 166 -36.51 -6.33 31.36
CA SER A 166 -36.14 -5.58 32.57
C SER A 166 -37.11 -5.78 33.75
N SER A 167 -38.37 -6.10 33.47
CA SER A 167 -39.37 -6.46 34.48
C SER A 167 -39.02 -7.74 35.26
N VAL A 168 -38.29 -8.68 34.65
CA VAL A 168 -37.84 -9.92 35.30
C VAL A 168 -36.66 -9.68 36.21
N THR A 169 -35.76 -8.76 35.86
CA THR A 169 -34.67 -8.37 36.77
C THR A 169 -35.20 -7.76 38.07
N GLU A 170 -36.29 -7.01 38.03
CA GLU A 170 -36.95 -6.49 39.23
C GLU A 170 -37.64 -7.60 40.04
N HIS A 171 -38.25 -8.58 39.37
CA HIS A 171 -38.85 -9.75 40.01
C HIS A 171 -37.79 -10.61 40.72
N ASP A 172 -36.69 -10.92 40.04
CA ASP A 172 -35.56 -11.69 40.59
C ASP A 172 -34.92 -10.94 41.78
N ALA A 173 -34.89 -9.60 41.77
CA ALA A 173 -34.44 -8.80 42.91
C ALA A 173 -35.36 -8.97 44.14
N LYS A 174 -36.68 -8.95 43.96
CA LYS A 174 -37.66 -9.20 45.03
C LYS A 174 -37.54 -10.61 45.61
N VAL A 175 -37.30 -11.62 44.77
CA VAL A 175 -37.04 -12.99 45.20
C VAL A 175 -35.81 -13.05 46.12
N ARG A 176 -34.70 -12.42 45.71
CA ARG A 176 -33.47 -12.37 46.53
C ARG A 176 -33.66 -11.64 47.85
N GLU A 177 -34.42 -10.55 47.85
CA GLU A 177 -34.71 -9.79 49.07
C GLU A 177 -35.51 -10.65 50.08
N MET A 178 -36.55 -11.35 49.60
CA MET A 178 -37.33 -12.27 50.44
C MET A 178 -36.49 -13.46 50.94
N GLU A 179 -35.62 -14.04 50.12
CA GLU A 179 -34.71 -15.10 50.55
C GLU A 179 -33.76 -14.62 51.66
N SER A 180 -33.20 -13.43 51.51
CA SER A 180 -32.36 -12.78 52.53
C SER A 180 -33.13 -12.54 53.83
N ALA A 181 -34.36 -12.05 53.75
CA ALA A 181 -35.22 -11.83 54.91
C ALA A 181 -35.57 -13.14 55.64
N ILE A 182 -35.93 -14.20 54.90
CA ILE A 182 -36.20 -15.54 55.45
C ILE A 182 -34.96 -16.10 56.14
N SER A 183 -33.78 -16.00 55.50
CA SER A 183 -32.52 -16.49 56.07
C SER A 183 -32.18 -15.79 57.39
N LYS A 184 -32.34 -14.46 57.46
CA LYS A 184 -32.15 -13.67 58.69
C LYS A 184 -33.15 -14.09 59.78
N ALA A 185 -34.42 -14.27 59.43
CA ALA A 185 -35.45 -14.69 60.38
C ALA A 185 -35.19 -16.09 60.93
N LYS A 186 -34.79 -17.06 60.09
CA LYS A 186 -34.37 -18.41 60.51
C LYS A 186 -33.16 -18.37 61.43
N SER A 187 -32.18 -17.54 61.12
CA SER A 187 -31.00 -17.34 61.98
C SER A 187 -31.41 -16.81 63.37
N SER A 188 -32.36 -15.87 63.43
CA SER A 188 -32.90 -15.37 64.70
C SER A 188 -33.63 -16.46 65.50
N VAL A 189 -34.38 -17.34 64.85
CA VAL A 189 -35.01 -18.49 65.52
C VAL A 189 -33.95 -19.42 66.10
N ALA A 190 -32.91 -19.75 65.34
CA ALA A 190 -31.83 -20.62 65.81
C ALA A 190 -31.10 -20.04 67.04
N ILE A 191 -30.82 -18.73 67.04
CA ILE A 191 -30.21 -18.05 68.19
C ILE A 191 -31.11 -18.13 69.44
N LYS A 192 -32.41 -17.84 69.29
CA LYS A 192 -33.37 -17.91 70.41
C LYS A 192 -33.58 -19.35 70.90
N GLN A 193 -33.54 -20.33 70.01
CA GLN A 193 -33.64 -21.74 70.38
C GLN A 193 -32.43 -22.19 71.20
N ASN A 194 -31.22 -21.81 70.78
CA ASN A 194 -30.00 -22.05 71.56
C ASN A 194 -30.06 -21.41 72.95
N GLU A 195 -30.67 -20.22 73.06
CA GLU A 195 -30.87 -19.54 74.35
C GLU A 195 -31.88 -20.29 75.24
N ILE A 196 -32.98 -20.80 74.69
CA ILE A 196 -33.91 -21.67 75.42
C ILE A 196 -33.18 -22.91 75.95
N ASP A 197 -32.35 -23.56 75.12
CA ASP A 197 -31.65 -24.78 75.53
C ASP A 197 -30.61 -24.49 76.62
N ARG A 198 -29.94 -23.34 76.55
CA ARG A 198 -29.05 -22.83 77.61
C ARG A 198 -29.81 -22.61 78.93
N LEU A 199 -30.95 -21.91 78.88
CA LEU A 199 -31.76 -21.63 80.06
C LEU A 199 -32.38 -22.90 80.65
N LYS A 200 -32.82 -23.86 79.82
CA LYS A 200 -33.28 -25.19 80.27
C LYS A 200 -32.18 -25.94 81.01
N ALA A 201 -30.95 -25.94 80.47
CA ALA A 201 -29.80 -26.57 81.13
C ALA A 201 -29.47 -25.89 82.47
N GLN A 202 -29.54 -24.55 82.53
CA GLN A 202 -29.32 -23.78 83.75
C GLN A 202 -30.42 -24.01 84.81
N ALA A 203 -31.69 -24.06 84.40
CA ALA A 203 -32.82 -24.35 85.28
C ALA A 203 -32.72 -25.78 85.84
N LYS A 204 -32.37 -26.76 85.00
CA LYS A 204 -32.11 -28.15 85.43
C LYS A 204 -30.97 -28.21 86.45
N LYS A 205 -29.83 -27.56 86.19
CA LYS A 205 -28.70 -27.49 87.11
C LYS A 205 -29.07 -26.82 88.44
N SER A 206 -29.87 -25.75 88.39
CA SER A 206 -30.36 -25.04 89.58
C SER A 206 -31.30 -25.92 90.41
N MET A 207 -32.19 -26.69 89.77
CA MET A 207 -33.04 -27.66 90.46
C MET A 207 -32.24 -28.82 91.08
N THR A 208 -31.26 -29.38 90.36
CA THR A 208 -30.36 -30.40 90.93
C THR A 208 -29.56 -29.84 92.11
N SER A 209 -29.14 -28.56 92.03
CA SER A 209 -28.46 -27.87 93.12
C SER A 209 -29.38 -27.67 94.33
N ALA A 210 -30.66 -27.32 94.11
CA ALA A 210 -31.69 -27.18 95.14
C ALA A 210 -31.96 -28.51 95.89
N SER A 211 -32.04 -29.64 95.17
CA SER A 211 -32.20 -30.96 95.79
C SER A 211 -30.97 -31.42 96.57
N ALA A 212 -29.78 -30.95 96.18
CA ALA A 212 -28.52 -31.31 96.84
C ALA A 212 -28.15 -30.38 98.01
N VAL A 213 -28.93 -29.33 98.31
CA VAL A 213 -28.65 -28.39 99.44
C VAL A 213 -28.64 -29.11 100.78
N ALA A 214 -29.49 -30.10 100.99
CA ALA A 214 -29.54 -30.89 102.23
C ALA A 214 -28.24 -31.66 102.52
N ALA A 215 -27.42 -31.94 101.49
CA ALA A 215 -26.12 -32.60 101.64
C ALA A 215 -24.96 -31.62 101.90
N LYS A 216 -25.22 -30.30 102.02
CA LYS A 216 -24.18 -29.26 102.19
C LYS A 216 -24.04 -28.72 103.62
N VAL A 217 -24.72 -29.31 104.60
CA VAL A 217 -24.60 -28.91 106.01
C VAL A 217 -23.15 -29.05 106.46
N GLY A 218 -22.57 -27.97 107.01
CA GLY A 218 -21.17 -27.93 107.45
C GLY A 218 -20.11 -27.56 106.39
N VAL A 219 -20.50 -27.39 105.11
CA VAL A 219 -19.58 -26.90 104.05
C VAL A 219 -19.57 -25.36 104.04
N PRO A 220 -18.41 -24.69 103.86
CA PRO A 220 -18.36 -23.23 103.80
C PRO A 220 -19.08 -22.66 102.57
N CYS A 221 -19.87 -21.60 102.78
CA CYS A 221 -20.55 -20.85 101.72
C CYS A 221 -19.55 -20.15 100.78
N SER A 222 -19.79 -20.22 99.48
CA SER A 222 -18.91 -19.66 98.44
C SER A 222 -18.92 -18.13 98.33
N GLU A 223 -19.90 -17.45 98.95
CA GLU A 223 -19.97 -15.97 98.92
C GLU A 223 -19.56 -15.31 100.24
N CYS A 224 -19.76 -15.96 101.39
CA CYS A 224 -19.49 -15.36 102.71
C CYS A 224 -18.57 -16.20 103.62
N GLY A 225 -18.12 -17.39 103.19
CA GLY A 225 -17.15 -18.23 103.89
C GLY A 225 -17.63 -18.91 105.18
N ARG A 226 -18.84 -18.59 105.66
CA ARG A 226 -19.44 -19.22 106.85
C ARG A 226 -20.00 -20.62 106.52
N PRO A 227 -19.91 -21.61 107.42
CA PRO A 227 -20.52 -22.93 107.23
C PRO A 227 -22.04 -22.78 107.10
N TYR A 228 -22.67 -23.55 106.20
CA TYR A 228 -24.14 -23.58 106.13
C TYR A 228 -24.72 -24.13 107.45
N CYS A 229 -25.49 -23.30 108.16
CA CYS A 229 -26.29 -23.67 109.33
C CYS A 229 -27.67 -24.18 108.89
N GLU A 230 -28.34 -25.01 109.70
CA GLU A 230 -29.65 -25.62 109.36
C GLU A 230 -30.74 -24.60 109.03
N GLU A 231 -30.65 -23.38 109.58
CA GLU A 231 -31.58 -22.27 109.37
C GLU A 231 -31.43 -21.58 108.00
N ASP A 232 -30.24 -21.66 107.38
CA ASP A 232 -29.90 -20.99 106.10
C ASP A 232 -30.12 -21.90 104.86
N LEU A 233 -30.39 -23.19 105.07
CA LEU A 233 -30.58 -24.14 103.97
C LEU A 233 -31.85 -23.85 103.17
N GLU A 234 -32.90 -23.37 103.85
CA GLU A 234 -34.18 -23.11 103.20
C GLU A 234 -34.14 -21.85 102.33
N THR A 235 -33.37 -20.82 102.72
CA THR A 235 -33.14 -19.62 101.89
C THR A 235 -32.29 -19.93 100.65
N VAL A 236 -31.25 -20.76 100.78
CA VAL A 236 -30.41 -21.18 99.65
C VAL A 236 -31.17 -22.07 98.67
N LYS A 237 -31.95 -23.03 99.19
CA LYS A 237 -32.84 -23.88 98.39
C LYS A 237 -33.89 -23.05 97.66
N LYS A 238 -34.51 -22.08 98.34
CA LYS A 238 -35.46 -21.15 97.74
C LYS A 238 -34.82 -20.28 96.65
N SER A 239 -33.60 -19.78 96.84
CA SER A 239 -32.86 -19.03 95.82
C SER A 239 -32.60 -19.86 94.55
N HIS A 240 -32.18 -21.13 94.68
CA HIS A 240 -32.01 -22.01 93.53
C HIS A 240 -33.34 -22.34 92.82
N MET A 241 -34.43 -22.52 93.58
CA MET A 241 -35.77 -22.73 93.02
C MET A 241 -36.32 -21.47 92.32
N ASP A 242 -36.08 -20.29 92.88
CA ASP A 242 -36.51 -19.01 92.32
C ASP A 242 -35.72 -18.68 91.04
N LYS A 243 -34.43 -19.01 90.98
CA LYS A 243 -33.62 -18.90 89.76
C LYS A 243 -34.13 -19.84 88.66
N ALA A 244 -34.40 -21.11 89.01
CA ALA A 244 -34.99 -22.06 88.06
C ALA A 244 -36.38 -21.61 87.57
N ARG A 245 -37.21 -21.06 88.45
CA ARG A 245 -38.51 -20.46 88.09
C ARG A 245 -38.35 -19.25 87.18
N SER A 246 -37.40 -18.35 87.47
CA SER A 246 -37.15 -17.16 86.65
C SER A 246 -36.67 -17.52 85.24
N ASP A 247 -35.73 -18.48 85.12
CA ASP A 247 -35.24 -18.97 83.83
C ASP A 247 -36.38 -19.65 83.03
N MET A 248 -37.20 -20.46 83.68
CA MET A 248 -38.37 -21.10 83.05
C MET A 248 -39.46 -20.09 82.67
N ALA A 249 -39.67 -19.04 83.49
CA ALA A 249 -40.60 -17.96 83.19
C ALA A 249 -40.16 -17.15 81.96
N LYS A 250 -38.86 -16.84 81.82
CA LYS A 250 -38.30 -16.21 80.61
C LYS A 250 -38.51 -17.07 79.36
N ILE A 251 -38.32 -18.38 79.47
CA ILE A 251 -38.60 -19.30 78.37
C ILE A 251 -40.08 -19.23 77.97
N SER A 252 -41.01 -19.36 78.93
CA SER A 252 -42.44 -19.46 78.63
C SER A 252 -43.09 -18.13 78.25
N ALA A 253 -42.64 -17.02 78.81
CA ALA A 253 -43.27 -15.70 78.65
C ALA A 253 -42.68 -14.88 77.50
N GLU A 254 -41.40 -15.08 77.17
CA GLU A 254 -40.69 -14.26 76.18
C GLU A 254 -40.21 -15.10 74.99
N LEU A 255 -39.29 -16.05 75.22
CA LEU A 255 -38.56 -16.70 74.13
C LEU A 255 -39.44 -17.66 73.31
N ALA A 256 -40.27 -18.48 73.95
CA ALA A 256 -41.18 -19.39 73.27
C ALA A 256 -42.20 -18.64 72.38
N PRO A 257 -42.97 -17.65 72.86
CA PRO A 257 -43.91 -16.92 72.02
C PRO A 257 -43.22 -16.10 70.92
N GLU A 258 -42.02 -15.57 71.16
CA GLU A 258 -41.22 -14.90 70.12
C GLU A 258 -40.80 -15.87 69.01
N ILE A 259 -40.33 -17.09 69.37
CA ILE A 259 -40.00 -18.12 68.38
C ILE A 259 -41.22 -18.51 67.57
N THR A 260 -42.38 -18.74 68.21
CA THR A 260 -43.63 -19.05 67.51
C THR A 260 -43.99 -17.94 66.53
N THR A 261 -43.95 -16.68 66.97
CA THR A 261 -44.26 -15.52 66.12
C THR A 261 -43.32 -15.39 64.93
N ILE A 262 -42.00 -15.58 65.13
CA ILE A 262 -41.02 -15.51 64.04
C ILE A 262 -41.20 -16.71 63.09
N SER A 263 -41.46 -17.91 63.62
CA SER A 263 -41.66 -19.13 62.82
C SER A 263 -42.91 -19.03 61.93
N GLU A 264 -44.01 -18.48 62.42
CA GLU A 264 -45.21 -18.21 61.63
C GLU A 264 -44.95 -17.19 60.51
N LYS A 265 -44.17 -16.14 60.80
CA LYS A 265 -43.74 -15.17 59.78
C LYS A 265 -42.85 -15.81 58.72
N VAL A 266 -41.93 -16.69 59.11
CA VAL A 266 -41.08 -17.46 58.18
C VAL A 266 -41.94 -18.35 57.29
N ALA A 267 -42.90 -19.11 57.84
CA ALA A 267 -43.77 -19.98 57.05
C ALA A 267 -44.64 -19.19 56.03
N LYS A 268 -45.15 -18.02 56.44
CA LYS A 268 -45.87 -17.10 55.54
C LYS A 268 -44.95 -16.52 54.45
N ALA A 269 -43.73 -16.16 54.80
CA ALA A 269 -42.74 -15.66 53.85
C ALA A 269 -42.29 -16.76 52.86
N GLU A 270 -42.14 -18.01 53.31
CA GLU A 270 -41.79 -19.15 52.45
C GLU A 270 -42.88 -19.51 51.45
N THR A 271 -44.15 -19.46 51.87
CA THR A 271 -45.29 -19.64 50.97
C THR A 271 -45.38 -18.49 49.96
N ALA A 272 -45.20 -17.24 50.39
CA ALA A 272 -45.13 -16.08 49.50
C ALA A 272 -43.93 -16.15 48.54
N LEU A 273 -42.75 -16.60 48.99
CA LEU A 273 -41.57 -16.81 48.17
C LEU A 273 -41.81 -17.89 47.11
N THR A 274 -42.47 -18.99 47.48
CA THR A 274 -42.80 -20.06 46.54
C THR A 274 -43.77 -19.57 45.47
N ALA A 275 -44.82 -18.84 45.86
CA ALA A 275 -45.74 -18.21 44.91
C ALA A 275 -45.02 -17.20 44.00
N LEU A 276 -44.11 -16.40 44.56
CA LEU A 276 -43.31 -15.45 43.79
C LEU A 276 -42.43 -16.18 42.76
N LYS A 277 -41.72 -17.24 43.16
CA LYS A 277 -40.90 -18.06 42.25
C LYS A 277 -41.71 -18.70 41.12
N VAL A 278 -42.92 -19.19 41.40
CA VAL A 278 -43.83 -19.76 40.37
C VAL A 278 -44.31 -18.67 39.40
N SER A 279 -44.52 -17.44 39.89
CA SER A 279 -44.95 -16.29 39.07
C SER A 279 -43.84 -15.66 38.23
N ARG A 280 -42.61 -16.21 38.24
CA ARG A 280 -41.49 -15.65 37.48
C ARG A 280 -41.83 -15.66 35.97
N PRO A 281 -41.83 -14.50 35.30
CA PRO A 281 -42.10 -14.46 33.86
C PRO A 281 -41.03 -15.24 33.09
N ASN A 282 -41.47 -16.08 32.15
CA ASN A 282 -40.56 -16.82 31.28
C ASN A 282 -40.01 -15.88 30.20
N VAL A 283 -38.68 -15.66 30.19
CA VAL A 283 -37.97 -14.82 29.21
C VAL A 283 -37.12 -15.62 28.24
N ASP A 284 -37.12 -16.95 28.31
CA ASP A 284 -36.24 -17.80 27.49
C ASP A 284 -36.52 -17.59 25.99
N ALA A 285 -37.80 -17.42 25.62
CA ALA A 285 -38.20 -17.10 24.25
C ALA A 285 -37.67 -15.73 23.78
N GLU A 286 -37.65 -14.72 24.66
CA GLU A 286 -37.15 -13.39 24.35
C GLU A 286 -35.62 -13.36 24.24
N LEU A 287 -34.93 -14.12 25.11
CA LEU A 287 -33.48 -14.30 25.02
C LEU A 287 -33.07 -15.02 23.73
N GLU A 288 -33.84 -16.02 23.29
CA GLU A 288 -33.59 -16.70 22.01
C GLU A 288 -33.80 -15.75 20.82
N LYS A 289 -34.82 -14.88 20.86
CA LYS A 289 -35.00 -13.82 19.84
C LYS A 289 -33.83 -12.85 19.82
N ILE A 290 -33.32 -12.42 20.99
CA ILE A 290 -32.11 -11.58 21.05
C ILE A 290 -30.92 -12.29 20.41
N ALA A 291 -30.71 -13.57 20.72
CA ALA A 291 -29.63 -14.36 20.12
C ALA A 291 -29.77 -14.48 18.60
N ALA A 292 -30.99 -14.69 18.10
CA ALA A 292 -31.29 -14.72 16.67
C ALA A 292 -30.97 -13.37 16.00
N PHE A 293 -31.41 -12.26 16.60
CA PHE A 293 -31.09 -10.91 16.10
C PHE A 293 -29.58 -10.61 16.15
N GLN A 294 -28.86 -11.08 17.16
CA GLN A 294 -27.40 -10.95 17.22
C GLN A 294 -26.71 -11.72 16.10
N ARG A 295 -27.15 -12.95 15.78
CA ARG A 295 -26.63 -13.70 14.62
C ARG A 295 -26.92 -12.97 13.30
N GLN A 296 -28.13 -12.43 13.16
CA GLN A 296 -28.52 -11.65 11.99
C GLN A 296 -27.66 -10.38 11.85
N ARG A 297 -27.40 -9.68 12.96
CA ARG A 297 -26.52 -8.51 13.02
C ARG A 297 -25.12 -8.82 12.51
N THR A 298 -24.49 -9.89 13.03
CA THR A 298 -23.16 -10.32 12.59
C THR A 298 -23.13 -10.69 11.11
N TYR A 299 -24.18 -11.34 10.60
CA TYR A 299 -24.29 -11.67 9.19
C TYR A 299 -24.32 -10.41 8.31
N ILE A 300 -25.13 -9.41 8.68
CA ILE A 300 -25.25 -8.14 7.93
C ILE A 300 -23.95 -7.33 8.00
N GLU A 301 -23.28 -7.28 9.16
CA GLU A 301 -21.98 -6.62 9.27
C GLU A 301 -20.94 -7.26 8.34
N LYS A 302 -20.90 -8.59 8.29
CA LYS A 302 -20.05 -9.31 7.35
C LYS A 302 -20.41 -8.97 5.90
N ALA A 303 -21.69 -9.02 5.55
CA ALA A 303 -22.14 -8.76 4.19
C ALA A 303 -21.84 -7.32 3.72
N LYS A 304 -21.95 -6.33 4.62
CA LYS A 304 -21.52 -4.94 4.34
C LYS A 304 -20.00 -4.81 4.16
N ASN A 305 -19.22 -5.54 4.94
CA ASN A 305 -17.76 -5.55 4.79
C ASN A 305 -17.34 -6.19 3.47
N ASP A 306 -18.01 -7.28 3.07
CA ASP A 306 -17.77 -7.96 1.80
C ASP A 306 -18.12 -7.03 0.62
N GLU A 307 -19.23 -6.29 0.69
CA GLU A 307 -19.60 -5.27 -0.31
C GLU A 307 -18.54 -4.16 -0.42
N ALA A 308 -18.09 -3.61 0.72
CA ALA A 308 -17.05 -2.58 0.74
C ALA A 308 -15.71 -3.09 0.17
N ALA A 309 -15.38 -4.36 0.41
CA ALA A 309 -14.20 -4.99 -0.17
C ALA A 309 -14.32 -5.13 -1.69
N ALA A 310 -15.49 -5.54 -2.20
CA ALA A 310 -15.77 -5.61 -3.63
C ALA A 310 -15.69 -4.21 -4.30
N GLU A 311 -16.23 -3.18 -3.67
CA GLU A 311 -16.15 -1.80 -4.16
C GLU A 311 -14.69 -1.32 -4.27
N LYS A 312 -13.87 -1.66 -3.27
CA LYS A 312 -12.44 -1.36 -3.29
C LYS A 312 -11.71 -2.12 -4.40
N ALA A 313 -12.04 -3.39 -4.61
CA ALA A 313 -11.45 -4.20 -5.68
C ALA A 313 -11.77 -3.58 -7.06
N LEU A 314 -13.03 -3.20 -7.30
CA LEU A 314 -13.43 -2.51 -8.52
C LEU A 314 -12.64 -1.22 -8.75
N LYS A 315 -12.51 -0.37 -7.71
CA LYS A 315 -11.73 0.87 -7.80
C LYS A 315 -10.26 0.62 -8.19
N VAL A 316 -9.66 -0.46 -7.69
CA VAL A 316 -8.28 -0.85 -8.03
C VAL A 316 -8.17 -1.25 -9.50
N GLU A 317 -9.09 -2.08 -10.01
CA GLU A 317 -9.06 -2.51 -11.43
C GLU A 317 -9.33 -1.35 -12.39
N VAL A 318 -10.27 -0.45 -12.05
CA VAL A 318 -10.52 0.78 -12.83
C VAL A 318 -9.30 1.69 -12.85
N ALA A 319 -8.57 1.81 -11.74
CA ALA A 319 -7.33 2.60 -11.68
C ALA A 319 -6.23 1.98 -12.55
N LYS A 320 -6.09 0.65 -12.54
CA LYS A 320 -5.15 -0.07 -13.43
C LYS A 320 -5.51 0.15 -14.90
N LEU A 321 -6.80 0.07 -15.26
CA LEU A 321 -7.26 0.33 -16.62
C LEU A 321 -6.86 1.72 -17.09
N LYS A 322 -7.16 2.75 -16.29
CA LYS A 322 -6.77 4.14 -16.59
C LYS A 322 -5.26 4.30 -16.75
N SER A 323 -4.47 3.62 -15.92
CA SER A 323 -3.01 3.66 -16.02
C SER A 323 -2.51 3.11 -17.36
N VAL A 324 -3.03 1.95 -17.80
CA VAL A 324 -2.61 1.33 -19.07
C VAL A 324 -3.15 2.11 -20.27
N GLU A 325 -4.38 2.65 -20.18
CA GLU A 325 -4.94 3.53 -21.20
C GLU A 325 -4.14 4.84 -21.34
N ALA A 326 -3.49 5.32 -20.28
CA ALA A 326 -2.63 6.50 -20.33
C ALA A 326 -1.19 6.22 -20.84
N GLU A 327 -0.77 4.95 -20.95
CA GLU A 327 0.56 4.61 -21.47
C GLU A 327 0.74 5.13 -22.90
N ILE A 328 1.86 5.82 -23.14
CA ILE A 328 2.25 6.33 -24.46
C ILE A 328 3.26 5.37 -25.08
N ASN A 329 3.09 5.07 -26.36
CA ASN A 329 3.98 4.19 -27.10
C ASN A 329 5.40 4.79 -27.20
N PRO A 330 6.44 4.12 -26.67
CA PRO A 330 7.80 4.66 -26.59
C PRO A 330 8.47 4.83 -27.95
N PHE A 331 8.01 4.13 -28.98
CA PHE A 331 8.62 4.15 -30.32
C PHE A 331 8.11 5.31 -31.18
N THR A 332 7.02 5.98 -30.80
CA THR A 332 6.41 7.08 -31.58
C THR A 332 7.39 8.21 -31.84
N ALA A 333 8.12 8.67 -30.82
CA ALA A 333 9.12 9.72 -30.95
C ALA A 333 10.31 9.30 -31.84
N LEU A 334 10.72 8.03 -31.75
CA LEU A 334 11.81 7.50 -32.58
C LEU A 334 11.41 7.45 -34.05
N ILE A 335 10.20 6.97 -34.36
CA ILE A 335 9.63 6.93 -35.72
C ILE A 335 9.53 8.34 -36.30
N GLU A 336 9.10 9.33 -35.53
CA GLU A 336 9.01 10.72 -36.01
C GLU A 336 10.40 11.29 -36.33
N LYS A 337 11.39 11.02 -35.46
CA LYS A 337 12.78 11.47 -35.64
C LYS A 337 13.43 10.82 -36.87
N THR A 338 13.25 9.52 -37.08
CA THR A 338 13.82 8.81 -38.23
C THR A 338 13.14 9.24 -39.54
N LYS A 339 11.81 9.44 -39.55
CA LYS A 339 11.08 10.01 -40.70
C LYS A 339 11.56 11.42 -41.08
N LYS A 340 11.90 12.26 -40.09
CA LYS A 340 12.48 13.59 -40.36
C LYS A 340 13.88 13.49 -40.97
N ARG A 341 14.67 12.48 -40.60
CA ARG A 341 16.02 12.25 -41.15
C ARG A 341 16.00 11.64 -42.56
N SER A 342 15.03 10.79 -42.88
CA SER A 342 14.87 10.20 -44.20
C SER A 342 14.25 11.16 -45.23
N ARG A 343 13.56 12.21 -44.77
CA ARG A 343 13.23 13.38 -45.59
C ARG A 343 14.48 14.25 -45.76
N ALA A 344 15.25 14.00 -46.80
CA ALA A 344 16.37 14.85 -47.18
C ALA A 344 15.95 16.33 -47.27
N PRO A 345 16.86 17.29 -46.96
CA PRO A 345 16.61 18.70 -47.25
C PRO A 345 16.40 18.82 -48.76
N LYS A 346 15.19 19.25 -49.17
CA LYS A 346 14.96 19.70 -50.54
C LYS A 346 15.99 20.81 -50.81
N ARG A 347 16.98 20.50 -51.64
CA ARG A 347 17.87 21.49 -52.25
C ARG A 347 17.22 22.03 -53.50
#